data_AF-A0A810NSH4-F1
#
_entry.id   AF-A0A810NSH4-F1
#
_cell.length_a   1.000
_cell.length_b   1.000
_cell.length_c   1.000
_cell.angle_alpha   90.00
_cell.angle_beta   90.00
_cell.angle_gamma   90.00
#
_symmetry.space_group_name_H-M   'P 1'
#
loop_
_entity.id
_entity.type
_entity.pdbx_description
1 polymer ?
#
loop_
_entity_poly.entity_id
_entity_poly.type
_entity_poly.pdbx_seq_one_letter_code
_entity_poly.pdbx_strand_id
1 'polypeptide(L)'
;MTTSSEHHRPPAAAYAVAAAAAGRAPSIHNTQPWHWQIRSDRLELYADTSRALPGTDPDQRMLLLSCGAALHHAQVALHAQGYDVAVRPLPDPGRPDHLATLTITAEVPVTAQAVRLAQALQLRHTDRRPTVDSPVTAEQVDELRRLADAVGVNVHRLTSDQVTELVVAVSHAEDAAAGEPAVIAETSYWTGPSRPAGTGLPPEVIPDRRPETDVGERDFGTRGTLQAGGGHDKASTYIVLFGADDDRAAWLRAGQALSAIWLHATGQGLAVLPFSQVIEIDGTRAMMRRILSQRGYAYIVLRLGVADPEHTLTGHTARLPFEQIATIEQTGSGAAGNAG
;
A
#
# COMPACT_ATOMS: atom_id res chain seq x y z
N MET A 1 -8.52 -16.65 -48.08
CA MET A 1 -8.95 -16.02 -46.82
C MET A 1 -7.76 -15.99 -45.90
N THR A 2 -7.14 -14.82 -45.79
CA THR A 2 -5.93 -14.56 -45.01
C THR A 2 -6.22 -14.74 -43.53
N THR A 3 -5.48 -15.65 -42.92
CA THR A 3 -5.36 -15.85 -41.48
C THR A 3 -4.91 -14.56 -40.82
N SER A 4 -5.78 -13.95 -40.01
CA SER A 4 -5.37 -12.89 -39.08
C SER A 4 -4.38 -13.50 -38.09
N SER A 5 -3.09 -13.20 -38.26
CA SER A 5 -2.07 -13.51 -37.27
C SER A 5 -2.33 -12.65 -36.04
N GLU A 6 -3.11 -13.17 -35.08
CA GLU A 6 -3.21 -12.62 -33.74
C GLU A 6 -1.79 -12.50 -33.18
N HIS A 7 -1.30 -11.26 -33.04
CA HIS A 7 -0.04 -10.99 -32.37
C HIS A 7 -0.23 -11.30 -30.88
N HIS A 8 -0.07 -12.57 -30.51
CA HIS A 8 -0.07 -13.00 -29.11
C HIS A 8 1.13 -12.33 -28.43
N ARG A 9 0.86 -11.31 -27.63
CA ARG A 9 1.88 -10.59 -26.88
C ARG A 9 2.47 -11.59 -25.87
N PRO A 10 3.80 -11.77 -25.81
CA PRO A 10 4.38 -12.73 -24.88
C PRO A 10 4.00 -12.37 -23.45
N PRO A 11 3.61 -13.34 -22.59
CA PRO A 11 3.20 -13.09 -21.20
C PRO A 11 4.20 -12.23 -20.40
N ALA A 12 5.50 -12.38 -20.67
CA ALA A 12 6.57 -11.56 -20.11
C ALA A 12 6.36 -10.04 -20.27
N ALA A 13 5.81 -9.59 -21.41
CA ALA A 13 5.53 -8.18 -21.62
C ALA A 13 4.35 -7.69 -20.77
N ALA A 14 3.33 -8.54 -20.55
CA ALA A 14 2.22 -8.24 -19.66
C ALA A 14 2.67 -8.15 -18.20
N TYR A 15 3.56 -9.07 -17.79
CA TYR A 15 4.21 -9.04 -16.48
C TYR A 15 5.08 -7.81 -16.27
N ALA A 16 5.82 -7.35 -17.29
CA ALA A 16 6.61 -6.12 -17.20
C ALA A 16 5.72 -4.88 -16.99
N VAL A 17 4.60 -4.78 -17.71
CA VAL A 17 3.61 -3.70 -17.50
C VAL A 17 3.03 -3.77 -16.08
N ALA A 18 2.74 -4.97 -15.58
CA ALA A 18 2.21 -5.17 -14.24
C ALA A 18 3.21 -4.76 -13.14
N ALA A 19 4.47 -5.14 -13.26
CA ALA A 19 5.54 -4.72 -12.36
C ALA A 19 5.74 -3.20 -12.36
N ALA A 20 5.70 -2.55 -13.53
CA ALA A 20 5.79 -1.09 -13.63
C ALA A 20 4.59 -0.40 -12.95
N ALA A 21 3.38 -0.92 -13.15
CA ALA A 21 2.17 -0.40 -12.50
C ALA A 21 2.21 -0.61 -10.97
N ALA A 22 2.74 -1.74 -10.50
CA ALA A 22 2.92 -2.03 -9.08
C ALA A 22 3.82 -1.01 -8.36
N GLY A 23 4.76 -0.38 -9.08
CA GLY A 23 5.56 0.73 -8.56
C GLY A 23 4.72 1.89 -8.01
N ARG A 24 3.45 2.05 -8.41
CA ARG A 24 2.56 3.10 -7.87
C ARG A 24 1.95 2.78 -6.52
N ALA A 25 2.13 1.56 -6.00
CA ALA A 25 1.59 1.17 -4.70
C ALA A 25 2.08 2.09 -3.56
N PRO A 26 1.25 2.30 -2.52
CA PRO A 26 1.70 2.94 -1.30
C PRO A 26 2.64 2.01 -0.53
N SER A 27 3.60 2.59 0.18
CA SER A 27 4.42 1.88 1.17
C SER A 27 4.73 2.80 2.34
N ILE A 28 5.03 2.23 3.50
CA ILE A 28 5.50 2.99 4.66
C ILE A 28 6.72 3.85 4.23
N HIS A 29 6.70 5.13 4.61
CA HIS A 29 7.69 6.15 4.20
C HIS A 29 8.05 6.17 2.70
N ASN A 30 7.21 5.62 1.80
CA ASN A 30 7.54 5.47 0.38
C ASN A 30 8.86 4.70 0.13
N THR A 31 9.22 3.74 1.01
CA THR A 31 10.41 2.88 0.86
C THR A 31 10.37 1.92 -0.32
N GLN A 32 9.19 1.58 -0.83
CA GLN A 32 8.98 0.68 -1.98
C GLN A 32 9.76 -0.65 -1.84
N PRO A 33 9.55 -1.43 -0.77
CA PRO A 33 10.43 -2.53 -0.38
C PRO A 33 10.14 -3.83 -1.16
N TRP A 34 9.87 -3.73 -2.46
CA TRP A 34 9.56 -4.84 -3.35
C TRP A 34 10.55 -4.93 -4.50
N HIS A 35 10.81 -6.16 -4.93
CA HIS A 35 11.54 -6.46 -6.16
C HIS A 35 10.77 -7.49 -6.98
N TRP A 36 10.66 -7.26 -8.29
CA TRP A 36 9.93 -8.11 -9.22
C TRP A 36 10.90 -8.91 -10.08
N GLN A 37 10.73 -10.22 -10.15
CA GLN A 37 11.42 -11.05 -11.15
C GLN A 37 10.44 -11.46 -12.24
N ILE A 38 10.68 -10.97 -13.45
CA ILE A 38 9.87 -11.27 -14.63
C ILE A 38 10.49 -12.47 -15.32
N ARG A 39 9.73 -13.56 -15.39
CA ARG A 39 10.07 -14.76 -16.15
C ARG A 39 9.17 -14.84 -17.39
N SER A 40 9.42 -15.82 -18.26
CA SER A 40 8.60 -16.03 -19.46
C SER A 40 7.17 -16.48 -19.13
N ASP A 41 6.99 -17.22 -18.04
CA ASP A 41 5.75 -17.90 -17.65
C ASP A 41 5.09 -17.31 -16.40
N ARG A 42 5.82 -16.56 -15.58
CA ARG A 42 5.35 -16.02 -14.29
C ARG A 42 6.01 -14.71 -13.89
N LEU A 43 5.39 -14.03 -12.94
CA LEU A 43 5.90 -12.85 -12.25
C LEU A 43 6.09 -13.18 -10.77
N GLU A 44 7.29 -12.99 -10.24
CA GLU A 44 7.60 -13.29 -8.85
C GLU A 44 7.84 -11.99 -8.07
N LEU A 45 7.26 -11.88 -6.88
CA LEU A 45 7.42 -10.77 -5.94
C LEU A 45 8.36 -11.18 -4.82
N TYR A 46 9.40 -10.39 -4.61
CA TYR A 46 10.35 -10.53 -3.50
C TYR A 46 10.30 -9.31 -2.58
N ALA A 47 10.52 -9.53 -1.29
CA ALA A 47 10.81 -8.48 -0.32
C ALA A 47 12.25 -7.96 -0.55
N ASP A 48 12.40 -6.64 -0.69
CA ASP A 48 13.71 -6.00 -0.66
C ASP A 48 13.98 -5.46 0.76
N THR A 49 14.66 -6.28 1.56
CA THR A 49 14.98 -5.95 2.96
C THR A 49 16.08 -4.90 3.09
N SER A 50 16.78 -4.52 2.02
CA SER A 50 17.70 -3.37 2.05
C SER A 50 16.97 -2.04 2.24
N ARG A 51 15.66 -2.02 1.99
CA ARG A 51 14.75 -0.89 2.19
C ARG A 51 13.81 -1.09 3.40
N ALA A 52 14.19 -2.00 4.31
CA ALA A 52 13.50 -2.19 5.57
C ALA A 52 13.72 -1.00 6.52
N LEU A 53 12.89 -0.96 7.55
CA LEU A 53 12.84 0.10 8.55
C LEU A 53 13.11 -0.50 9.93
N PRO A 54 14.34 -0.91 10.27
CA PRO A 54 14.62 -1.63 11.50
C PRO A 54 14.29 -0.84 12.77
N GLY A 55 14.24 0.50 12.71
CA GLY A 55 13.77 1.33 13.83
C GLY A 55 12.25 1.32 13.95
N THR A 56 11.55 1.64 12.85
CA THR A 56 10.09 1.85 12.84
C THR A 56 9.28 0.55 12.71
N ASP A 57 9.79 -0.43 11.98
CA ASP A 57 9.14 -1.71 11.63
C ASP A 57 10.12 -2.90 11.81
N PRO A 58 10.60 -3.16 13.04
CA PRO A 58 11.60 -4.20 13.31
C PRO A 58 11.14 -5.60 12.91
N ASP A 59 9.83 -5.87 13.01
CA ASP A 59 9.21 -7.15 12.64
C ASP A 59 8.80 -7.23 11.16
N GLN A 60 9.08 -6.20 10.35
CA GLN A 60 8.81 -6.13 8.91
C GLN A 60 7.32 -6.29 8.53
N ARG A 61 6.40 -5.91 9.43
CA ARG A 61 4.95 -5.98 9.22
C ARG A 61 4.51 -4.96 8.16
N MET A 62 5.00 -3.72 8.28
CA MET A 62 4.70 -2.65 7.33
C MET A 62 5.38 -2.88 5.99
N LEU A 63 6.57 -3.51 5.98
CA LEU A 63 7.20 -4.01 4.77
C LEU A 63 6.29 -5.00 4.04
N LEU A 64 5.79 -6.04 4.72
CA LEU A 64 4.91 -7.05 4.11
C LEU A 64 3.58 -6.48 3.66
N LEU A 65 2.99 -5.57 4.45
CA LEU A 65 1.79 -4.82 4.07
C LEU A 65 2.03 -4.01 2.78
N SER A 66 3.17 -3.33 2.68
CA SER A 66 3.55 -2.56 1.48
C SER A 66 3.71 -3.47 0.26
N CYS A 67 4.39 -4.60 0.40
CA CYS A 67 4.51 -5.59 -0.67
C CYS A 67 3.16 -6.19 -1.09
N GLY A 68 2.24 -6.42 -0.14
CA GLY A 68 0.88 -6.87 -0.44
C GLY A 68 0.09 -5.84 -1.26
N ALA A 69 0.30 -4.54 -0.99
CA ALA A 69 -0.31 -3.49 -1.79
C ALA A 69 0.24 -3.49 -3.23
N ALA A 70 1.56 -3.65 -3.40
CA ALA A 70 2.19 -3.80 -4.70
C ALA A 70 1.71 -5.05 -5.45
N LEU A 71 1.53 -6.18 -4.74
CA LEU A 71 0.97 -7.41 -5.28
C LEU A 71 -0.42 -7.20 -5.88
N HIS A 72 -1.30 -6.50 -5.17
CA HIS A 72 -2.63 -6.20 -5.70
C HIS A 72 -2.60 -5.18 -6.84
N HIS A 73 -1.70 -4.19 -6.82
CA HIS A 73 -1.52 -3.27 -7.97
C HIS A 73 -1.08 -4.03 -9.24
N ALA A 74 -0.19 -5.02 -9.13
CA ALA A 74 0.18 -5.89 -10.26
C ALA A 74 -1.02 -6.69 -10.79
N GLN A 75 -1.84 -7.26 -9.90
CA GLN A 75 -3.07 -7.98 -10.29
C GLN A 75 -4.05 -7.06 -11.03
N VAL A 76 -4.28 -5.84 -10.53
CA VAL A 76 -5.15 -4.85 -11.21
C VAL A 76 -4.64 -4.55 -12.62
N ALA A 77 -3.33 -4.37 -12.78
CA ALA A 77 -2.73 -4.11 -14.08
C ALA A 77 -2.84 -5.32 -15.05
N LEU A 78 -2.76 -6.55 -14.56
CA LEU A 78 -2.97 -7.75 -15.38
C LEU A 78 -4.44 -7.90 -15.81
N HIS A 79 -5.39 -7.70 -14.90
CA HIS A 79 -6.82 -7.72 -15.24
C HIS A 79 -7.19 -6.64 -16.26
N ALA A 80 -6.60 -5.44 -16.15
CA ALA A 80 -6.82 -4.35 -17.11
C ALA A 80 -6.19 -4.62 -18.50
N GLN A 81 -5.24 -5.56 -18.57
CA GLN A 81 -4.68 -6.07 -19.81
C GLN A 81 -5.49 -7.25 -20.40
N GLY A 82 -6.53 -7.72 -19.71
CA GLY A 82 -7.38 -8.82 -20.16
C GLY A 82 -6.86 -10.19 -19.74
N TYR A 83 -6.19 -10.30 -18.59
CA TYR A 83 -5.71 -11.57 -18.06
C TYR A 83 -6.32 -11.89 -16.70
N ASP A 84 -6.78 -13.12 -16.53
CA ASP A 84 -7.00 -13.73 -15.22
C ASP A 84 -5.68 -14.27 -14.68
N VAL A 85 -5.50 -14.19 -13.35
CA VAL A 85 -4.22 -14.45 -12.70
C VAL A 85 -4.42 -15.30 -11.45
N ALA A 86 -3.67 -16.40 -11.35
CA ALA A 86 -3.51 -17.15 -10.11
C ALA A 86 -2.35 -16.57 -9.29
N VAL A 87 -2.55 -16.41 -7.98
CA VAL A 87 -1.53 -15.96 -7.04
C VAL A 87 -1.21 -17.08 -6.05
N ARG A 88 0.06 -17.47 -5.98
CA ARG A 88 0.58 -18.38 -4.96
C ARG A 88 1.40 -17.59 -3.94
N PRO A 89 0.87 -17.30 -2.73
CA PRO A 89 1.61 -16.59 -1.70
C PRO A 89 2.65 -17.50 -1.04
N LEU A 90 3.77 -16.91 -0.61
CA LEU A 90 4.86 -17.55 0.12
C LEU A 90 5.23 -18.95 -0.44
N PRO A 91 5.57 -19.04 -1.73
CA PRO A 91 5.66 -20.30 -2.46
C PRO A 91 6.81 -21.23 -2.03
N ASP A 92 7.82 -20.69 -1.34
CA ASP A 92 9.02 -21.41 -0.93
C ASP A 92 9.40 -21.08 0.52
N PRO A 93 9.19 -22.01 1.47
CA PRO A 93 9.59 -21.83 2.87
C PRO A 93 11.10 -21.63 3.08
N GLY A 94 11.95 -22.10 2.15
CA GLY A 94 13.39 -21.90 2.17
C GLY A 94 13.84 -20.53 1.66
N ARG A 95 12.92 -19.76 1.07
CA ARG A 95 13.14 -18.42 0.51
C ARG A 95 12.07 -17.46 1.05
N PRO A 96 12.15 -17.06 2.33
CA PRO A 96 11.12 -16.23 2.97
C PRO A 96 10.97 -14.85 2.33
N ASP A 97 11.99 -14.39 1.60
CA ASP A 97 11.96 -13.18 0.77
C ASP A 97 11.04 -13.33 -0.46
N HIS A 98 10.78 -14.54 -0.96
CA HIS A 98 9.83 -14.80 -2.05
C HIS A 98 8.39 -14.73 -1.52
N LEU A 99 7.73 -13.61 -1.76
CA LEU A 99 6.42 -13.31 -1.18
C LEU A 99 5.25 -13.86 -1.99
N ALA A 100 5.33 -13.86 -3.31
CA ALA A 100 4.27 -14.37 -4.17
C ALA A 100 4.75 -14.71 -5.58
N THR A 101 4.10 -15.68 -6.20
CA THR A 101 4.18 -15.93 -7.65
C THR A 101 2.83 -15.65 -8.29
N LEU A 102 2.80 -14.86 -9.36
CA LEU A 102 1.63 -14.63 -10.21
C LEU A 102 1.80 -15.40 -11.52
N THR A 103 0.76 -16.10 -11.94
CA THR A 103 0.71 -16.83 -13.21
C THR A 103 -0.58 -16.49 -13.94
N ILE A 104 -0.48 -16.01 -15.18
CA ILE A 104 -1.63 -15.80 -16.07
C ILE A 104 -2.26 -17.16 -16.37
N THR A 105 -3.55 -17.29 -16.09
CA THR A 105 -4.30 -18.55 -16.27
C THR A 105 -5.20 -18.54 -17.49
N ALA A 106 -5.67 -17.36 -17.91
CA ALA A 106 -6.53 -17.20 -19.08
C ALA A 106 -6.49 -15.76 -19.63
N GLU A 107 -6.80 -15.63 -20.92
CA GLU A 107 -7.21 -14.36 -21.50
C GLU A 107 -8.72 -14.18 -21.32
N VAL A 108 -9.13 -13.00 -20.89
CA VAL A 108 -10.53 -12.65 -20.58
C VAL A 108 -10.89 -11.27 -21.14
N PRO A 109 -12.17 -11.01 -21.48
CA PRO A 109 -12.61 -9.69 -21.88
C PRO A 109 -12.33 -8.64 -20.80
N VAL A 110 -11.71 -7.53 -21.19
CA VAL A 110 -11.44 -6.41 -20.27
C VAL A 110 -12.76 -5.79 -19.82
N THR A 111 -13.00 -5.78 -18.50
CA THR A 111 -14.20 -5.18 -17.91
C THR A 111 -14.03 -3.69 -17.68
N ALA A 112 -15.15 -2.94 -17.67
CA ALA A 112 -15.13 -1.52 -17.31
C ALA A 112 -14.59 -1.28 -15.89
N GLN A 113 -14.78 -2.23 -14.96
CA GLN A 113 -14.23 -2.14 -13.61
C GLN A 113 -12.70 -2.26 -13.62
N ALA A 114 -12.13 -3.18 -14.39
CA ALA A 114 -10.68 -3.33 -14.52
C ALA A 114 -10.02 -2.04 -15.05
N VAL A 115 -10.65 -1.40 -16.05
CA VAL A 115 -10.18 -0.11 -16.59
C VAL A 115 -10.22 0.99 -15.52
N ARG A 116 -11.34 1.12 -14.79
CA ARG A 116 -11.47 2.13 -13.72
C ARG A 116 -10.42 1.94 -12.62
N LEU A 117 -10.17 0.70 -12.21
CA LEU A 117 -9.15 0.41 -11.20
C LEU A 117 -7.74 0.72 -11.71
N ALA A 118 -7.43 0.41 -12.97
CA ALA A 118 -6.15 0.79 -13.57
C ALA A 118 -5.95 2.30 -13.64
N GLN A 119 -7.01 3.07 -13.91
CA GLN A 119 -6.97 4.53 -13.83
C GLN A 119 -6.74 5.01 -12.39
N ALA A 120 -7.40 4.40 -11.41
CA ALA A 120 -7.23 4.72 -10.00
C ALA A 120 -5.79 4.50 -9.51
N LEU A 121 -5.01 3.57 -10.10
CA LEU A 121 -3.58 3.40 -9.79
C LEU A 121 -2.78 4.72 -9.99
N GLN A 122 -3.17 5.52 -10.99
CA GLN A 122 -2.52 6.79 -11.30
C GLN A 122 -3.06 7.95 -10.48
N LEU A 123 -4.34 7.91 -10.08
CA LEU A 123 -4.98 9.01 -9.35
C LEU A 123 -4.74 8.94 -7.84
N ARG A 124 -4.58 7.72 -7.32
CA ARG A 124 -4.44 7.47 -5.88
C ARG A 124 -3.20 8.15 -5.32
N HIS A 125 -3.39 8.94 -4.29
CA HIS A 125 -2.33 9.54 -3.50
C HIS A 125 -2.71 9.56 -2.02
N THR A 126 -1.74 9.88 -1.17
CA THR A 126 -1.97 10.12 0.26
C THR A 126 -2.11 11.62 0.45
N ASP A 127 -3.30 12.07 0.84
CA ASP A 127 -3.54 13.46 1.22
C ASP A 127 -3.56 13.57 2.75
N ARG A 128 -2.64 14.40 3.27
CA ARG A 128 -2.46 14.69 4.71
C ARG A 128 -3.15 15.98 5.13
N ARG A 129 -3.95 16.57 4.25
CA ARG A 129 -4.82 17.68 4.60
C ARG A 129 -6.10 17.15 5.24
N PRO A 130 -6.79 17.97 6.04
CA PRO A 130 -8.16 17.71 6.43
C PRO A 130 -9.06 17.48 5.21
N THR A 131 -10.09 16.68 5.41
CA THR A 131 -11.15 16.40 4.44
C THR A 131 -12.31 17.34 4.64
N VAL A 132 -13.20 17.47 3.65
CA VAL A 132 -14.38 18.34 3.78
C VAL A 132 -15.36 17.77 4.82
N ASP A 133 -16.18 18.65 5.41
CA ASP A 133 -17.19 18.28 6.42
C ASP A 133 -18.43 17.57 5.81
N SER A 134 -18.20 16.64 4.88
CA SER A 134 -19.22 15.75 4.31
C SER A 134 -18.97 14.31 4.76
N PRO A 135 -19.99 13.62 5.30
CA PRO A 135 -19.79 12.28 5.85
C PRO A 135 -19.55 11.25 4.75
N VAL A 136 -18.67 10.28 5.05
CA VAL A 136 -18.59 9.04 4.27
C VAL A 136 -19.86 8.22 4.53
N THR A 137 -20.54 7.83 3.45
CA THR A 137 -21.82 7.12 3.53
C THR A 137 -21.64 5.68 4.03
N ALA A 138 -22.71 5.08 4.58
CA ALA A 138 -22.68 3.70 5.04
C ALA A 138 -22.44 2.73 3.87
N GLU A 139 -23.03 3.01 2.72
CA GLU A 139 -22.91 2.24 1.49
C GLU A 139 -21.47 2.21 0.98
N GLN A 140 -20.76 3.34 1.05
CA GLN A 140 -19.33 3.40 0.72
C GLN A 140 -18.52 2.52 1.68
N VAL A 141 -18.76 2.59 2.99
CA VAL A 141 -18.03 1.76 3.97
C VAL A 141 -18.33 0.27 3.78
N ASP A 142 -19.57 -0.08 3.48
CA ASP A 142 -19.97 -1.47 3.24
C ASP A 142 -19.37 -2.02 1.93
N GLU A 143 -19.18 -1.20 0.91
CA GLU A 143 -18.39 -1.57 -0.27
C GLU A 143 -16.94 -1.94 0.11
N LEU A 144 -16.29 -1.08 0.90
CA LEU A 144 -14.91 -1.30 1.33
C LEU A 144 -14.77 -2.56 2.19
N ARG A 145 -15.77 -2.88 3.02
CA ARG A 145 -15.87 -4.15 3.76
C ARG A 145 -15.88 -5.34 2.81
N ARG A 146 -16.79 -5.37 1.82
CA ARG A 146 -16.90 -6.47 0.86
C ARG A 146 -15.59 -6.71 0.10
N LEU A 147 -14.89 -5.64 -0.26
CA LEU A 147 -13.60 -5.72 -0.96
C LEU A 147 -12.50 -6.34 -0.10
N ALA A 148 -12.45 -6.01 1.20
CA ALA A 148 -11.49 -6.61 2.12
C ALA A 148 -11.85 -8.07 2.43
N ASP A 149 -13.13 -8.37 2.64
CA ASP A 149 -13.63 -9.71 2.93
C ASP A 149 -13.29 -10.69 1.80
N ALA A 150 -13.33 -10.23 0.54
CA ALA A 150 -12.96 -11.00 -0.64
C ALA A 150 -11.51 -11.52 -0.63
N VAL A 151 -10.61 -10.91 0.15
CA VAL A 151 -9.23 -11.34 0.35
C VAL A 151 -8.95 -11.80 1.79
N GLY A 152 -10.00 -12.05 2.57
CA GLY A 152 -9.91 -12.60 3.93
C GLY A 152 -9.44 -11.59 4.98
N VAL A 153 -9.70 -10.30 4.80
CA VAL A 153 -9.37 -9.22 5.73
C VAL A 153 -10.66 -8.52 6.13
N ASN A 154 -10.85 -8.30 7.44
CA ASN A 154 -12.06 -7.65 7.94
C ASN A 154 -11.86 -6.14 8.06
N VAL A 155 -12.95 -5.39 7.97
CA VAL A 155 -12.98 -3.93 8.17
C VAL A 155 -13.91 -3.57 9.34
N HIS A 156 -13.32 -3.01 10.40
CA HIS A 156 -14.07 -2.48 11.53
C HIS A 156 -14.16 -0.95 11.44
N ARG A 157 -15.38 -0.39 11.41
CA ARG A 157 -15.59 1.06 11.49
C ARG A 157 -15.61 1.47 12.95
N LEU A 158 -14.74 2.41 13.33
CA LEU A 158 -14.68 2.91 14.70
C LEU A 158 -15.92 3.72 15.05
N THR A 159 -16.44 3.48 16.25
CA THR A 159 -17.42 4.35 16.91
C THR A 159 -16.74 5.59 17.48
N SER A 160 -17.50 6.62 17.86
CA SER A 160 -16.94 7.84 18.47
C SER A 160 -16.09 7.54 19.71
N ASP A 161 -16.53 6.64 20.59
CA ASP A 161 -15.76 6.23 21.78
C ASP A 161 -14.45 5.53 21.39
N GLN A 162 -14.50 4.66 20.38
CA GLN A 162 -13.29 4.00 19.86
C GLN A 162 -12.35 4.97 19.13
N VAL A 163 -12.87 6.05 18.55
CA VAL A 163 -12.03 7.13 18.00
C VAL A 163 -11.32 7.85 19.14
N THR A 164 -11.97 8.11 20.27
CA THR A 164 -11.29 8.65 21.47
C THR A 164 -10.19 7.71 21.98
N GLU A 165 -10.42 6.40 21.99
CA GLU A 165 -9.36 5.42 22.32
C GLU A 165 -8.22 5.44 21.30
N LEU A 166 -8.52 5.62 20.00
CA LEU A 166 -7.53 5.77 18.95
C LEU A 166 -6.67 7.03 19.16
N VAL A 167 -7.24 8.15 19.56
CA VAL A 167 -6.49 9.39 19.89
C VAL A 167 -5.44 9.10 20.97
N VAL A 168 -5.81 8.38 22.03
CA VAL A 168 -4.87 7.97 23.09
C VAL A 168 -3.79 7.04 22.54
N ALA A 169 -4.17 6.07 21.71
CA ALA A 169 -3.20 5.14 21.11
C ALA A 169 -2.20 5.85 20.19
N VAL A 170 -2.66 6.83 19.42
CA VAL A 170 -1.83 7.70 18.58
C VAL A 170 -0.85 8.51 19.43
N SER A 171 -1.32 9.17 20.49
CA SER A 171 -0.47 9.94 21.40
C SER A 171 0.64 9.08 22.01
N HIS A 172 0.30 7.89 22.52
CA HIS A 172 1.30 6.97 23.06
C HIS A 172 2.29 6.46 22.00
N ALA A 173 1.85 6.28 20.76
CA ALA A 173 2.74 5.92 19.66
C ALA A 173 3.73 7.04 19.34
N GLU A 174 3.27 8.29 19.33
CA GLU A 174 4.10 9.48 19.12
C GLU A 174 5.12 9.65 20.23
N ASP A 175 4.71 9.55 21.50
CA ASP A 175 5.61 9.64 22.66
C ASP A 175 6.69 8.56 22.63
N ALA A 176 6.33 7.31 22.30
CA ALA A 176 7.27 6.21 22.16
C ALA A 176 8.26 6.44 21.02
N ALA A 177 7.79 6.89 19.85
CA ALA A 177 8.64 7.20 18.70
C ALA A 177 9.59 8.36 18.98
N ALA A 178 9.14 9.40 19.68
CA ALA A 178 9.96 10.55 20.07
C ALA A 178 11.06 10.21 21.10
N GLY A 179 10.90 9.11 21.82
CA GLY A 179 11.89 8.58 22.76
C GLY A 179 12.89 7.58 22.15
N GLU A 180 12.69 7.15 20.91
CA GLU A 180 13.49 6.07 20.28
C GLU A 180 14.46 6.62 19.21
N PRO A 181 15.78 6.69 19.50
CA PRO A 181 16.75 7.27 18.59
C PRO A 181 16.77 6.62 17.20
N ALA A 182 16.53 5.31 17.10
CA ALA A 182 16.51 4.63 15.81
C ALA A 182 15.35 5.12 14.93
N VAL A 183 14.15 5.30 15.50
CA VAL A 183 12.96 5.79 14.79
C VAL A 183 13.14 7.24 14.35
N ILE A 184 13.73 8.08 15.22
CA ILE A 184 14.00 9.49 14.90
C ILE A 184 14.99 9.61 13.74
N ALA A 185 16.09 8.85 13.79
CA ALA A 185 17.10 8.86 12.74
C ALA A 185 16.54 8.37 11.40
N GLU A 186 15.74 7.31 11.42
CA GLU A 186 15.10 6.74 10.23
C GLU A 186 14.05 7.68 9.63
N THR A 187 13.21 8.29 10.46
CA THR A 187 12.22 9.30 10.02
C THR A 187 12.93 10.50 9.39
N SER A 188 14.02 10.97 10.00
CA SER A 188 14.85 12.07 9.47
C SER A 188 15.50 11.68 8.14
N TYR A 189 15.95 10.44 7.98
CA TYR A 189 16.53 9.94 6.74
C TYR A 189 15.51 9.92 5.59
N TRP A 190 14.32 9.37 5.82
CA TRP A 190 13.30 9.21 4.77
C TRP A 190 12.53 10.48 4.42
N THR A 191 12.62 11.52 5.25
CA THR A 191 12.05 12.85 4.97
C THR A 191 13.12 13.87 4.54
N GLY A 192 14.38 13.61 4.87
CA GLY A 192 15.52 14.47 4.61
C GLY A 192 16.12 14.34 3.21
N PRO A 193 17.06 15.21 2.83
CA PRO A 193 17.66 15.27 1.50
C PRO A 193 18.56 14.07 1.16
N SER A 194 19.00 13.31 2.17
CA SER A 194 19.87 12.14 2.02
C SER A 194 19.14 10.89 1.52
N ARG A 195 17.80 10.93 1.40
CA ARG A 195 17.00 9.83 0.87
C ARG A 195 17.37 9.52 -0.58
N PRO A 196 17.32 8.24 -1.02
CA PRO A 196 17.49 7.89 -2.42
C PRO A 196 16.47 8.58 -3.33
N ALA A 197 16.90 9.02 -4.51
CA ALA A 197 16.00 9.59 -5.50
C ALA A 197 14.87 8.59 -5.83
N GLY A 198 13.64 9.08 -5.95
CA GLY A 198 12.48 8.21 -6.18
C GLY A 198 11.88 7.58 -4.93
N THR A 199 12.43 7.84 -3.74
CA THR A 199 11.94 7.27 -2.47
C THR A 199 11.65 8.35 -1.41
N GLY A 200 11.14 7.92 -0.26
CA GLY A 200 10.90 8.81 0.88
C GLY A 200 9.75 9.79 0.66
N LEU A 201 9.61 10.69 1.62
CA LEU A 201 8.56 11.70 1.64
C LEU A 201 9.18 13.06 1.34
N PRO A 202 8.97 13.63 0.14
CA PRO A 202 9.48 14.95 -0.16
C PRO A 202 8.64 16.04 0.54
N PRO A 203 9.16 17.27 0.71
CA PRO A 203 8.46 18.33 1.45
C PRO A 203 7.04 18.62 0.95
N GLU A 204 6.77 18.44 -0.35
CA GLU A 204 5.49 18.78 -0.99
C GLU A 204 4.33 17.88 -0.56
N VAL A 205 4.60 16.79 0.16
CA VAL A 205 3.57 15.88 0.69
C VAL A 205 3.54 15.85 2.22
N ILE A 206 4.38 16.63 2.87
CA ILE A 206 4.41 16.80 4.33
C ILE A 206 3.76 18.17 4.65
N PRO A 207 2.76 18.23 5.54
CA PRO A 207 2.15 19.49 5.94
C PRO A 207 3.16 20.54 6.43
N ASP A 208 2.93 21.80 6.09
CA ASP A 208 3.71 22.95 6.55
C ASP A 208 3.49 23.29 8.04
N ARG A 209 2.35 22.85 8.56
CA ARG A 209 1.98 22.80 9.98
C ARG A 209 1.18 21.54 10.25
N ARG A 210 1.17 21.10 11.52
CA ARG A 210 0.32 19.97 11.92
C ARG A 210 -1.16 20.34 11.67
N PRO A 211 -1.94 19.52 10.93
CA PRO A 211 -3.37 19.71 10.81
C PRO A 211 -4.06 19.68 12.18
N GLU A 212 -5.09 20.52 12.36
CA GLU A 212 -5.88 20.60 13.59
C GLU A 212 -7.02 19.57 13.58
N THR A 213 -6.66 18.30 13.50
CA THR A 213 -7.59 17.16 13.42
C THR A 213 -7.72 16.46 14.77
N ASP A 214 -8.87 15.81 15.02
CA ASP A 214 -9.13 15.12 16.29
C ASP A 214 -8.13 13.97 16.56
N VAL A 215 -7.83 13.19 15.52
CA VAL A 215 -6.81 12.13 15.58
C VAL A 215 -5.52 12.63 14.95
N GLY A 216 -4.50 12.82 15.80
CA GLY A 216 -3.20 13.32 15.38
C GLY A 216 -2.55 12.50 14.28
N GLU A 217 -2.15 13.15 13.19
CA GLU A 217 -1.34 12.52 12.15
C GLU A 217 0.11 12.37 12.60
N ARG A 218 0.82 11.40 11.99
CA ARG A 218 2.25 11.16 12.23
C ARG A 218 3.05 12.46 12.19
N ASP A 219 3.79 12.72 13.26
CA ASP A 219 4.87 13.71 13.24
C ASP A 219 6.09 13.15 12.49
N PHE A 220 6.51 13.83 11.43
CA PHE A 220 7.69 13.48 10.64
C PHE A 220 8.97 14.15 11.16
N GLY A 221 8.90 14.89 12.28
CA GLY A 221 10.03 15.64 12.84
C GLY A 221 10.49 16.81 11.96
N THR A 222 9.76 17.10 10.88
CA THR A 222 10.06 18.17 9.92
C THR A 222 8.76 18.77 9.38
N ARG A 223 8.84 20.03 8.97
CA ARG A 223 7.75 20.73 8.29
C ARG A 223 8.01 20.68 6.79
N GLY A 224 6.99 20.31 6.03
CA GLY A 224 7.05 20.35 4.59
C GLY A 224 6.52 21.66 4.02
N THR A 225 6.04 21.59 2.78
CA THR A 225 5.50 22.72 2.02
C THR A 225 4.03 22.52 1.63
N LEU A 226 3.46 21.34 1.93
CA LEU A 226 2.05 21.08 1.70
C LEU A 226 1.22 22.01 2.59
N GLN A 227 0.47 22.92 1.99
CA GLN A 227 -0.41 23.81 2.73
C GLN A 227 -1.52 22.99 3.39
N ALA A 228 -1.51 22.91 4.72
CA ALA A 228 -2.46 22.09 5.47
C ALA A 228 -3.93 22.54 5.26
N GLY A 229 -4.15 23.81 4.91
CA GLY A 229 -5.50 24.37 4.76
C GLY A 229 -6.17 24.68 6.10
N GLY A 230 -7.48 24.96 6.06
CA GLY A 230 -8.34 25.15 7.23
C GLY A 230 -9.43 24.08 7.24
N GLY A 231 -9.37 23.15 8.18
CA GLY A 231 -10.30 22.02 8.31
C GLY A 231 -9.90 21.15 9.51
N HIS A 232 -10.82 20.31 9.99
CA HIS A 232 -10.64 19.60 11.27
C HIS A 232 -11.06 18.12 11.24
N ASP A 233 -11.43 17.57 10.06
CA ASP A 233 -11.88 16.18 9.91
C ASP A 233 -13.12 15.77 10.71
N LYS A 234 -14.02 16.71 11.03
CA LYS A 234 -15.19 16.41 11.88
C LYS A 234 -16.14 15.36 11.27
N ALA A 235 -16.13 15.22 9.95
CA ALA A 235 -16.92 14.22 9.22
C ALA A 235 -16.13 12.97 8.79
N SER A 236 -14.84 12.87 9.14
CA SER A 236 -14.01 11.73 8.78
C SER A 236 -14.48 10.44 9.47
N THR A 237 -14.32 9.33 8.76
CA THR A 237 -14.58 7.98 9.26
C THR A 237 -13.27 7.23 9.43
N TYR A 238 -13.04 6.65 10.61
CA TYR A 238 -11.88 5.80 10.86
C TYR A 238 -12.26 4.33 10.74
N ILE A 239 -11.51 3.57 9.95
CA ILE A 239 -11.66 2.13 9.82
C ILE A 239 -10.36 1.42 10.19
N VAL A 240 -10.46 0.19 10.69
CA VAL A 240 -9.33 -0.68 11.01
C VAL A 240 -9.40 -1.90 10.12
N LEU A 241 -8.32 -2.17 9.38
CA LEU A 241 -8.14 -3.46 8.72
C LEU A 241 -7.61 -4.46 9.74
N PHE A 242 -8.26 -5.61 9.88
CA PHE A 242 -7.86 -6.60 10.89
C PHE A 242 -8.16 -8.04 10.45
N GLY A 243 -7.53 -9.01 11.10
CA GLY A 243 -7.73 -10.43 10.81
C GLY A 243 -7.40 -11.32 12.00
N ALA A 244 -7.66 -12.63 11.85
CA ALA A 244 -7.46 -13.60 12.92
C ALA A 244 -5.98 -13.93 13.16
N ASP A 245 -5.15 -13.81 12.13
CA ASP A 245 -3.76 -14.25 12.14
C ASP A 245 -2.79 -13.06 12.11
N ASP A 246 -1.59 -13.27 12.65
CA ASP A 246 -0.50 -12.29 12.67
C ASP A 246 0.76 -12.79 11.94
N ASP A 247 0.57 -13.73 11.02
CA ASP A 247 1.67 -14.30 10.24
C ASP A 247 1.96 -13.50 8.96
N ARG A 248 3.05 -13.87 8.27
CA ARG A 248 3.48 -13.20 7.03
C ARG A 248 2.42 -13.21 5.93
N ALA A 249 1.64 -14.30 5.85
CA ALA A 249 0.59 -14.44 4.84
C ALA A 249 -0.56 -13.46 5.14
N ALA A 250 -0.90 -13.29 6.41
CA ALA A 250 -1.91 -12.35 6.87
C ALA A 250 -1.53 -10.90 6.55
N TRP A 251 -0.27 -10.50 6.80
CA TRP A 251 0.25 -9.17 6.44
C TRP A 251 0.24 -8.92 4.93
N LEU A 252 0.59 -9.93 4.14
CA LEU A 252 0.53 -9.83 2.67
C LEU A 252 -0.92 -9.71 2.18
N ARG A 253 -1.88 -10.45 2.75
CA ARG A 253 -3.32 -10.28 2.47
C ARG A 253 -3.84 -8.90 2.89
N ALA A 254 -3.42 -8.40 4.05
CA ALA A 254 -3.76 -7.08 4.54
C ALA A 254 -3.30 -5.97 3.59
N GLY A 255 -2.11 -6.11 3.00
CA GLY A 255 -1.63 -5.20 1.95
C GLY A 255 -2.50 -5.22 0.69
N GLN A 256 -2.94 -6.41 0.26
CA GLN A 256 -3.85 -6.53 -0.89
C GLN A 256 -5.19 -5.84 -0.60
N ALA A 257 -5.77 -6.06 0.59
CA ALA A 257 -6.99 -5.40 1.04
C ALA A 257 -6.84 -3.88 1.10
N LEU A 258 -5.71 -3.39 1.65
CA LEU A 258 -5.38 -1.97 1.68
C LEU A 258 -5.39 -1.37 0.27
N SER A 259 -4.74 -2.03 -0.69
CA SER A 259 -4.77 -1.58 -2.07
C SER A 259 -6.17 -1.60 -2.67
N ALA A 260 -6.94 -2.67 -2.47
CA ALA A 260 -8.29 -2.80 -3.01
C ALA A 260 -9.18 -1.67 -2.51
N ILE A 261 -9.18 -1.43 -1.19
CA ILE A 261 -9.93 -0.35 -0.54
C ILE A 261 -9.52 1.00 -1.10
N TRP A 262 -8.22 1.29 -1.16
CA TRP A 262 -7.74 2.62 -1.53
C TRP A 262 -8.06 2.96 -2.98
N LEU A 263 -7.92 2.02 -3.91
CA LEU A 263 -8.24 2.23 -5.32
C LEU A 263 -9.75 2.46 -5.53
N HIS A 264 -10.61 1.70 -4.85
CA HIS A 264 -12.05 1.90 -4.93
C HIS A 264 -12.49 3.20 -4.26
N ALA A 265 -11.94 3.53 -3.08
CA ALA A 265 -12.17 4.79 -2.40
C ALA A 265 -11.80 5.99 -3.29
N THR A 266 -10.64 5.96 -3.96
CA THR A 266 -10.24 6.98 -4.93
C THR A 266 -11.26 7.11 -6.07
N GLY A 267 -11.76 6.00 -6.62
CA GLY A 267 -12.81 6.01 -7.64
C GLY A 267 -14.15 6.58 -7.17
N GLN A 268 -14.40 6.62 -5.86
CA GLN A 268 -15.58 7.19 -5.23
C GLN A 268 -15.38 8.64 -4.76
N GLY A 269 -14.23 9.27 -5.05
CA GLY A 269 -13.91 10.62 -4.60
C GLY A 269 -13.54 10.71 -3.11
N LEU A 270 -13.17 9.59 -2.49
CA LEU A 270 -12.71 9.56 -1.10
C LEU A 270 -11.19 9.70 -1.01
N ALA A 271 -10.76 10.53 -0.07
CA ALA A 271 -9.39 10.58 0.41
C ALA A 271 -9.17 9.48 1.46
N VAL A 272 -7.98 8.87 1.42
CA VAL A 272 -7.56 7.84 2.39
C VAL A 272 -6.21 8.24 2.97
N LEU A 273 -6.10 8.22 4.29
CA LEU A 273 -4.87 8.48 5.02
C LEU A 273 -4.58 7.32 6.00
N PRO A 274 -3.43 6.63 5.88
CA PRO A 274 -3.08 5.52 6.74
C PRO A 274 -2.38 5.95 8.02
N PHE A 275 -2.70 5.26 9.11
CA PHE A 275 -2.14 5.43 10.44
C PHE A 275 -1.49 4.10 10.85
N SER A 276 -0.22 3.94 10.49
CA SER A 276 0.57 2.76 10.85
C SER A 276 1.23 2.86 12.24
N GLN A 277 1.41 4.06 12.80
CA GLN A 277 2.12 4.28 14.07
C GLN A 277 1.54 3.52 15.26
N VAL A 278 0.22 3.30 15.27
CA VAL A 278 -0.47 2.54 16.32
C VAL A 278 -0.27 1.02 16.22
N ILE A 279 0.41 0.57 15.17
CA ILE A 279 0.73 -0.84 14.88
C ILE A 279 2.23 -1.14 15.07
N GLU A 280 3.07 -0.13 14.92
CA GLU A 280 4.53 -0.21 14.97
C GLU A 280 5.08 -0.48 16.38
N ILE A 281 4.32 -0.15 17.42
CA ILE A 281 4.73 -0.30 18.83
C ILE A 281 3.86 -1.36 19.51
N ASP A 282 4.48 -2.34 20.18
CA ASP A 282 3.77 -3.46 20.83
C ASP A 282 2.68 -2.99 21.80
N GLY A 283 2.97 -1.95 22.59
CA GLY A 283 2.03 -1.36 23.53
C GLY A 283 0.78 -0.83 22.85
N THR A 284 0.92 -0.02 21.79
CA THR A 284 -0.19 0.59 21.06
C THR A 284 -0.95 -0.43 20.23
N ARG A 285 -0.23 -1.41 19.69
CA ARG A 285 -0.81 -2.57 19.02
C ARG A 285 -1.71 -3.40 19.93
N ALA A 286 -1.31 -3.60 21.20
CA ALA A 286 -2.16 -4.22 22.20
C ALA A 286 -3.41 -3.38 22.53
N MET A 287 -3.31 -2.05 22.47
CA MET A 287 -4.48 -1.17 22.59
C MET A 287 -5.43 -1.33 21.40
N MET A 288 -4.91 -1.42 20.18
CA MET A 288 -5.72 -1.68 18.98
C MET A 288 -6.48 -3.01 19.08
N ARG A 289 -5.86 -4.05 19.64
CA ARG A 289 -6.57 -5.32 19.93
C ARG A 289 -7.72 -5.13 20.91
N ARG A 290 -7.59 -4.28 21.93
CA ARG A 290 -8.67 -3.94 22.86
C ARG A 290 -9.78 -3.14 22.19
N ILE A 291 -9.45 -2.16 21.35
CA ILE A 291 -10.42 -1.40 20.54
C ILE A 291 -11.27 -2.38 19.70
N LEU A 292 -10.64 -3.41 19.14
CA LEU A 292 -11.30 -4.49 18.40
C LEU A 292 -11.99 -5.55 19.27
N SER A 293 -12.13 -5.33 20.59
CA SER A 293 -12.70 -6.29 21.54
C SER A 293 -12.02 -7.67 21.50
N GLN A 294 -10.70 -7.70 21.29
CA GLN A 294 -9.88 -8.90 21.17
C GLN A 294 -10.27 -9.86 20.02
N ARG A 295 -11.00 -9.36 19.01
CA ARG A 295 -11.49 -10.18 17.89
C ARG A 295 -10.43 -10.53 16.85
N GLY A 296 -9.26 -9.88 16.88
CA GLY A 296 -8.17 -10.14 15.95
C GLY A 296 -7.00 -9.18 16.11
N TYR A 297 -6.09 -9.23 15.14
CA TYR A 297 -4.91 -8.39 15.02
C TYR A 297 -5.19 -7.24 14.05
N ALA A 298 -5.00 -6.01 14.52
CA ALA A 298 -5.05 -4.82 13.67
C ALA A 298 -3.82 -4.79 12.75
N TYR A 299 -4.06 -4.55 11.46
CA TYR A 299 -3.02 -4.40 10.44
C TYR A 299 -2.70 -2.94 10.16
N ILE A 300 -3.74 -2.10 10.01
CA ILE A 300 -3.58 -0.66 9.79
C ILE A 300 -4.90 0.07 10.07
N VAL A 301 -4.81 1.32 10.53
CA VAL A 301 -5.96 2.21 10.65
C VAL A 301 -5.98 3.16 9.45
N LEU A 302 -7.15 3.44 8.90
CA LEU A 302 -7.35 4.35 7.78
C LEU A 302 -8.36 5.43 8.17
N ARG A 303 -8.02 6.70 7.96
CA ARG A 303 -8.98 7.80 7.88
C ARG A 303 -9.54 7.84 6.47
N LEU A 304 -10.87 7.83 6.37
CA LEU A 304 -11.64 8.03 5.16
C LEU A 304 -12.37 9.38 5.27
N GLY A 305 -12.29 10.20 4.23
CA GLY A 305 -13.11 11.41 4.14
C GLY A 305 -13.34 11.80 2.70
N VAL A 306 -14.30 12.68 2.46
CA VAL A 306 -14.57 13.18 1.10
C VAL A 306 -13.42 14.12 0.71
N ALA A 307 -12.81 13.86 -0.44
CA ALA A 307 -11.72 14.70 -0.94
C ALA A 307 -12.26 16.10 -1.26
N ASP A 308 -11.53 17.13 -0.87
CA ASP A 308 -11.88 18.50 -1.22
C ASP A 308 -11.56 18.73 -2.72
N PRO A 309 -12.54 19.10 -3.56
CA PRO A 309 -12.28 19.40 -4.97
C PRO A 309 -11.45 20.68 -5.17
N GLU A 310 -11.44 21.59 -4.21
CA GLU A 310 -10.66 22.85 -4.26
C GLU A 310 -9.19 22.64 -3.87
N HIS A 311 -8.89 21.51 -3.22
CA HIS A 311 -7.52 21.14 -2.96
C HIS A 311 -6.80 20.83 -4.28
N THR A 312 -5.82 21.67 -4.61
CA THR A 312 -4.88 21.36 -5.70
C THR A 312 -4.32 19.95 -5.48
N LEU A 313 -4.36 19.14 -6.54
CA LEU A 313 -3.73 17.83 -6.54
C LEU A 313 -2.27 17.99 -6.17
N THR A 314 -1.88 17.46 -5.02
CA THR A 314 -0.46 17.36 -4.66
C THR A 314 0.22 16.50 -5.72
N GLY A 315 1.39 16.92 -6.20
CA GLY A 315 2.18 16.07 -7.10
C GLY A 315 2.34 14.66 -6.52
N HIS A 316 2.30 13.63 -7.37
CA HIS A 316 2.56 12.27 -6.90
C HIS A 316 3.97 12.19 -6.31
N THR A 317 4.11 11.55 -5.16
CA THR A 317 5.45 11.21 -4.66
C THR A 317 6.23 10.47 -5.73
N ALA A 318 7.53 10.73 -5.82
CA ALA A 318 8.39 10.05 -6.77
C ALA A 318 8.36 8.53 -6.54
N ARG A 319 8.68 7.77 -7.59
CA ARG A 319 8.81 6.31 -7.54
C ARG A 319 10.16 5.89 -8.09
N LEU A 320 10.65 4.77 -7.60
CA LEU A 320 11.82 4.10 -8.14
C LEU A 320 11.57 3.76 -9.62
N PRO A 321 12.58 3.93 -10.48
CA PRO A 321 12.46 3.55 -11.87
C PRO A 321 12.41 2.02 -12.00
N PHE A 322 11.90 1.52 -13.13
CA PHE A 322 11.60 0.11 -13.33
C PHE A 322 12.80 -0.80 -13.07
N GLU A 323 13.99 -0.41 -13.52
CA GLU A 323 15.23 -1.15 -13.36
C GLU A 323 15.70 -1.32 -11.90
N GLN A 324 15.19 -0.50 -10.97
CA GLN A 324 15.49 -0.61 -9.54
C GLN A 324 14.47 -1.47 -8.79
N ILE A 325 13.34 -1.79 -9.41
CA ILE A 325 12.28 -2.60 -8.79
C ILE A 325 12.01 -3.90 -9.54
N ALA A 326 12.63 -4.13 -10.70
CA ALA A 326 12.37 -5.28 -11.53
C ALA A 326 13.60 -5.77 -12.29
N THR A 327 13.70 -7.09 -12.43
CA THR A 327 14.69 -7.78 -13.28
C THR A 327 13.98 -8.72 -14.25
N ILE A 328 14.42 -8.73 -15.51
CA ILE A 328 13.92 -9.65 -16.53
C ILE A 328 14.93 -10.78 -16.66
N GLU A 329 14.51 -12.02 -16.39
CA GLU A 329 15.37 -13.18 -16.68
C GLU A 329 15.36 -13.45 -18.18
N GLN A 330 16.53 -13.35 -18.80
CA GLN A 330 16.71 -13.94 -20.12
C GLN A 330 16.91 -15.44 -19.90
N THR A 331 16.01 -16.27 -20.44
CA THR A 331 16.28 -17.70 -20.58
C THR A 331 17.62 -17.85 -21.30
N GLY A 332 18.62 -18.39 -20.60
CA GLY A 332 19.95 -18.59 -21.16
C GLY A 332 19.85 -19.37 -22.47
N SER A 333 20.35 -18.75 -23.55
CA SER A 333 20.78 -19.47 -24.75
C SER A 333 21.70 -20.58 -24.27
N GLY A 334 21.23 -21.83 -24.34
CA GLY A 334 22.01 -22.99 -23.98
C GLY A 334 23.38 -22.91 -24.64
N ALA A 335 24.43 -23.08 -23.83
CA ALA A 335 25.75 -23.35 -24.35
C ALA A 335 25.65 -24.63 -25.19
N ALA A 336 25.50 -24.46 -26.51
CA ALA A 336 25.75 -25.51 -27.47
C ALA A 336 27.20 -25.94 -27.24
N GLY A 337 27.36 -27.16 -26.73
CA GLY A 337 28.65 -27.79 -26.54
C GLY A 337 29.42 -27.74 -27.84
N ASN A 338 30.53 -27.03 -27.84
CA ASN A 338 31.51 -27.12 -28.91
C ASN A 338 32.30 -28.41 -28.65
N ALA A 339 31.76 -29.53 -29.13
CA ALA A 339 32.56 -30.70 -29.45
C ALA A 339 33.06 -30.52 -30.88
N GLY A 340 34.33 -30.17 -31.01
CA GLY A 340 35.10 -30.12 -32.24
C GLY A 340 36.57 -30.33 -31.90
#